data_AF-A0AAW9KHW9-F1
#
_entry.id   AF-A0AAW9KHW9-F1
#
_cell.length_a   1.000
_cell.length_b   1.000
_cell.length_c   1.000
_cell.angle_alpha   90.00
_cell.angle_beta   90.00
_cell.angle_gamma   90.00
#
_symmetry.space_group_name_H-M   'P 1'
#
loop_
_entity.id
_entity.type
_entity.pdbx_description
1 polymer ?
#
loop_
_entity_poly.entity_id
_entity_poly.type
_entity_poly.pdbx_seq_one_letter_code
_entity_poly.pdbx_strand_id
1 'polypeptide(L)'
;IRIPVHMVETINKLIRVQRQLLQELGRDPFPEEISKVMDLPVDKVREIQKIAQEPVSLETPIGEEEDSHLGDFIPDDDALAPAEAAAFTMLKEQLINVLDTLTPREEKVLRLRFGLDDGRARTLEEVGK
;
A
#
# COMPACT_ATOMS: atom_id res chain seq x y z
N ILE A 1 0.58 12.18 -10.04
CA ILE A 1 1.86 11.42 -10.16
C ILE A 1 2.65 11.99 -11.33
N ARG A 2 3.95 12.30 -11.17
CA ARG A 2 4.75 12.88 -12.26
C ARG A 2 5.28 11.78 -13.18
N ILE A 3 4.94 11.83 -14.46
CA ILE A 3 5.36 10.86 -15.47
C ILE A 3 6.61 11.40 -16.22
N PRO A 4 7.67 10.59 -16.42
CA PRO A 4 8.82 10.98 -17.23
C PRO A 4 8.46 11.31 -18.69
N VAL A 5 9.16 12.26 -19.31
CA VAL A 5 8.83 12.75 -20.68
C VAL A 5 8.83 11.63 -21.72
N HIS A 6 9.81 10.73 -21.71
CA HIS A 6 9.87 9.58 -22.64
C HIS A 6 8.68 8.62 -22.48
N MET A 7 8.11 8.52 -21.28
CA MET A 7 6.90 7.73 -21.04
C MET A 7 5.67 8.42 -21.60
N VAL A 8 5.57 9.76 -21.50
CA VAL A 8 4.47 10.53 -22.13
C VAL A 8 4.45 10.33 -23.65
N GLU A 9 5.62 10.36 -24.31
CA GLU A 9 5.73 10.07 -25.73
C GLU A 9 5.24 8.65 -26.07
N THR A 10 5.60 7.68 -25.24
CA THR A 10 5.22 6.27 -25.42
C THR A 10 3.72 6.07 -25.23
N ILE A 11 3.12 6.71 -24.23
CA ILE A 11 1.66 6.71 -23.99
C ILE A 11 0.93 7.33 -25.18
N ASN A 12 1.38 8.47 -25.70
CA ASN A 12 0.78 9.12 -26.86
C ASN A 12 0.86 8.24 -28.13
N LYS A 13 1.97 7.52 -28.33
CA LYS A 13 2.10 6.53 -29.41
C LYS A 13 1.13 5.37 -29.22
N LEU A 14 0.99 4.85 -27.99
CA LEU A 14 0.05 3.78 -27.67
C LEU A 14 -1.38 4.18 -27.97
N ILE A 15 -1.83 5.37 -27.53
CA ILE A 15 -3.18 5.88 -27.79
C ILE A 15 -3.45 6.00 -29.30
N ARG A 16 -2.44 6.42 -30.08
CA ARG A 16 -2.57 6.53 -31.54
C ARG A 16 -2.76 5.16 -32.19
N VAL A 17 -1.95 4.17 -31.81
CA VAL A 17 -2.05 2.79 -32.31
C VAL A 17 -3.39 2.17 -31.90
N GLN A 18 -3.84 2.39 -30.67
CA GLN A 18 -5.12 1.90 -30.18
C GLN A 18 -6.29 2.44 -31.02
N ARG A 19 -6.30 3.75 -31.33
CA ARG A 19 -7.33 4.35 -32.19
C ARG A 19 -7.32 3.80 -33.61
N GLN A 20 -6.13 3.59 -34.18
CA GLN A 20 -5.99 2.99 -35.50
C GLN A 20 -6.58 1.57 -35.53
N LEU A 21 -6.18 0.73 -34.58
CA LEU A 21 -6.68 -0.64 -34.48
C LEU A 21 -8.19 -0.68 -34.18
N LEU A 22 -8.72 0.26 -33.39
CA LEU A 22 -10.16 0.38 -33.16
C LEU A 22 -10.93 0.65 -34.46
N GLN A 23 -10.39 1.52 -35.31
CA GLN A 23 -10.99 1.81 -36.62
C GLN A 23 -10.90 0.62 -37.58
N GLU A 24 -9.78 -0.12 -37.56
CA GLU A 24 -9.57 -1.29 -38.43
C GLU A 24 -10.37 -2.53 -37.99
N LEU A 25 -10.47 -2.77 -36.67
CA LEU A 25 -11.09 -3.97 -36.10
C LEU A 25 -12.56 -3.77 -35.72
N GLY A 26 -13.03 -2.51 -35.63
CA GLY A 26 -14.39 -2.18 -35.18
C GLY A 26 -14.66 -2.50 -33.70
N ARG A 27 -13.63 -2.76 -32.91
CA ARG A 27 -13.66 -3.06 -31.48
C ARG A 27 -12.39 -2.57 -30.80
N ASP A 28 -12.40 -2.51 -29.47
CA ASP A 28 -11.17 -2.25 -28.72
C ASP A 28 -10.12 -3.35 -28.98
N PRO A 29 -8.85 -2.97 -29.26
CA PRO A 29 -7.78 -3.93 -29.49
C PRO A 29 -7.29 -4.54 -28.18
N PHE A 30 -6.90 -5.81 -28.24
CA PHE A 30 -6.26 -6.49 -27.12
C PHE A 30 -4.81 -6.02 -26.93
N PRO A 31 -4.26 -6.07 -25.71
CA PRO A 31 -2.85 -5.73 -25.45
C PRO A 31 -1.86 -6.48 -26.36
N GLU A 32 -2.17 -7.72 -26.72
CA GLU A 32 -1.39 -8.58 -27.62
C GLU A 32 -1.42 -8.12 -29.10
N GLU A 33 -2.45 -7.37 -29.50
CA GLU A 33 -2.55 -6.78 -30.83
C GLU A 33 -1.76 -5.47 -30.89
N ILE A 34 -1.89 -4.64 -29.84
CA ILE A 34 -1.12 -3.39 -29.69
C ILE A 34 0.39 -3.69 -29.61
N SER A 35 0.77 -4.74 -28.87
CA SER A 35 2.17 -5.14 -28.68
C SER A 35 2.87 -5.45 -30.01
N LYS A 36 2.16 -6.10 -30.94
CA LYS A 36 2.68 -6.45 -32.27
C LYS A 36 2.92 -5.21 -33.13
N VAL A 37 2.05 -4.21 -33.06
CA VAL A 37 2.19 -2.98 -33.85
C VAL A 37 3.26 -2.06 -33.26
N MET A 38 3.36 -2.02 -31.94
CA MET A 38 4.35 -1.19 -31.24
C MET A 38 5.74 -1.82 -31.12
N ASP A 39 5.89 -3.09 -31.47
CA ASP A 39 7.11 -3.90 -31.26
C ASP A 39 7.58 -3.85 -29.80
N LEU A 40 6.64 -4.00 -28.88
CA LEU A 40 6.88 -4.01 -27.43
C LEU A 40 6.41 -5.34 -26.84
N PRO A 41 7.01 -5.81 -25.73
CA PRO A 41 6.46 -6.91 -24.96
C PRO A 41 5.05 -6.58 -24.44
N VAL A 42 4.16 -7.58 -24.43
CA VAL A 42 2.77 -7.42 -23.96
C VAL A 42 2.71 -6.89 -22.53
N ASP A 43 3.59 -7.37 -21.64
CA ASP A 43 3.64 -6.93 -20.25
C ASP A 43 3.95 -5.44 -20.13
N LYS A 44 4.82 -4.92 -21.01
CA LYS A 44 5.16 -3.50 -21.05
C LYS A 44 4.00 -2.65 -21.56
N VAL A 45 3.23 -3.15 -22.53
CA VAL A 45 1.99 -2.48 -22.98
C VAL A 45 0.99 -2.39 -21.84
N ARG A 46 0.79 -3.47 -21.08
CA ARG A 46 -0.10 -3.50 -19.91
C ARG A 46 0.36 -2.54 -18.81
N GLU A 47 1.66 -2.45 -18.56
CA GLU A 47 2.25 -1.51 -17.60
C GLU A 47 2.02 -0.06 -18.04
N ILE A 48 2.29 0.26 -19.30
CA ILE A 48 2.05 1.61 -19.85
C ILE A 48 0.57 1.97 -19.77
N GLN A 49 -0.34 1.04 -20.08
CA GLN A 49 -1.79 1.25 -19.94
C GLN A 49 -2.19 1.58 -18.50
N LYS A 50 -1.61 0.89 -17.50
CA LYS A 50 -1.85 1.19 -16.09
C LYS A 50 -1.34 2.58 -15.70
N ILE A 51 -0.14 2.96 -16.15
CA ILE A 51 0.45 4.28 -15.86
C ILE A 51 -0.34 5.41 -16.52
N ALA A 52 -0.93 5.14 -17.69
CA ALA A 52 -1.75 6.10 -18.42
C ALA A 52 -3.13 6.35 -17.79
N GLN A 53 -3.55 5.55 -16.79
CA GLN A 53 -4.82 5.78 -16.10
C GLN A 53 -4.73 7.06 -15.27
N GLU A 54 -5.70 7.95 -15.48
CA GLU A 54 -5.82 9.16 -14.66
C GLU A 54 -6.44 8.80 -13.31
N PRO A 55 -5.96 9.39 -12.20
CA PRO A 55 -6.55 9.17 -10.90
C PRO A 55 -7.99 9.68 -10.89
N VAL A 56 -8.89 8.91 -10.27
CA VAL A 56 -10.28 9.31 -10.05
C VAL A 56 -10.38 10.16 -8.80
N SER A 57 -11.24 11.17 -8.81
CA SER A 57 -11.48 12.01 -7.63
C SER A 57 -12.19 11.20 -6.54
N LEU A 58 -11.77 11.38 -5.28
CA LEU A 58 -12.49 10.81 -4.13
C LEU A 58 -13.87 11.45 -3.95
N GLU A 59 -14.05 12.68 -4.43
CA GLU A 59 -15.31 13.42 -4.44
C GLU A 59 -16.24 12.98 -5.58
N THR A 60 -15.90 11.93 -6.32
CA THR A 60 -16.79 11.44 -7.39
C THR A 60 -18.04 10.85 -6.73
N PRO A 61 -19.25 11.37 -7.01
CA PRO A 61 -20.48 10.84 -6.43
C PRO A 61 -20.70 9.41 -6.93
N ILE A 62 -21.24 8.55 -6.06
CA ILE A 62 -21.47 7.14 -6.38
C ILE A 62 -22.91 6.75 -6.05
N GLY A 63 -23.59 6.11 -7.00
CA GLY A 63 -25.00 5.78 -6.89
C GLY A 63 -25.94 6.92 -7.31
N GLU A 64 -27.24 6.73 -7.06
CA GLU A 64 -28.29 7.73 -7.33
C GLU A 64 -28.52 8.69 -6.15
N GLU A 65 -27.98 8.34 -4.97
CA GLU A 65 -28.08 9.16 -3.76
C GLU A 65 -26.94 10.20 -3.78
N GLU A 66 -27.30 11.49 -3.79
CA GLU A 66 -26.34 12.61 -3.93
C GLU A 66 -25.39 12.78 -2.73
N ASP A 67 -25.56 12.00 -1.65
CA ASP A 67 -24.79 12.14 -0.41
C ASP A 67 -23.59 11.17 -0.32
N SER A 68 -23.43 10.23 -1.26
CA SER A 68 -22.35 9.23 -1.22
C SER A 68 -21.22 9.54 -2.20
N HIS A 69 -19.98 9.61 -1.71
CA HIS A 69 -18.79 9.84 -2.52
C HIS A 69 -17.92 8.58 -2.59
N LEU A 70 -17.11 8.46 -3.64
CA LEU A 70 -16.17 7.34 -3.80
C LEU A 70 -15.24 7.19 -2.60
N GLY A 71 -14.81 8.30 -2.02
CA GLY A 71 -13.94 8.34 -0.84
C GLY A 71 -14.54 7.67 0.39
N ASP A 72 -15.88 7.67 0.53
CA ASP A 72 -16.57 7.09 1.69
C ASP A 72 -16.45 5.55 1.73
N PHE A 73 -16.07 4.92 0.61
CA PHE A 73 -15.93 3.47 0.47
C PHE A 73 -14.47 2.99 0.54
N ILE A 74 -13.51 3.89 0.76
CA ILE A 74 -12.10 3.51 0.87
C ILE A 74 -11.78 3.30 2.36
N PRO A 75 -11.60 2.05 2.83
CA PRO A 75 -11.24 1.79 4.20
C PRO A 75 -9.80 2.26 4.49
N ASP A 76 -9.56 2.65 5.74
CA ASP A 76 -8.21 2.83 6.27
C ASP A 76 -7.69 1.49 6.79
N ASP A 77 -6.88 0.80 5.98
CA ASP A 77 -6.28 -0.49 6.33
C ASP A 77 -5.14 -0.36 7.37
N ASP A 78 -4.62 0.86 7.61
CA ASP A 78 -3.58 1.12 8.61
C ASP A 78 -4.17 1.39 10.01
N ALA A 79 -5.48 1.64 10.09
CA ALA A 79 -6.16 1.89 11.36
C ALA A 79 -6.25 0.61 12.19
N LEU A 80 -5.66 0.63 13.38
CA LEU A 80 -5.69 -0.51 14.30
C LEU A 80 -7.13 -0.76 14.78
N ALA A 81 -7.59 -2.01 14.68
CA ALA A 81 -8.95 -2.35 15.12
C ALA A 81 -9.11 -2.10 16.64
N PRO A 82 -10.26 -1.57 17.12
CA PRO A 82 -10.46 -1.30 18.54
C PRO A 82 -10.23 -2.51 19.45
N ALA A 83 -10.60 -3.71 18.98
CA ALA A 83 -10.37 -4.96 19.69
C ALA A 83 -8.88 -5.29 19.81
N GLU A 84 -8.09 -5.03 18.77
CA GLU A 84 -6.64 -5.24 18.78
C GLU A 84 -5.95 -4.23 19.71
N ALA A 85 -6.38 -2.97 19.70
CA ALA A 85 -5.87 -1.94 20.59
C ALA A 85 -6.13 -2.29 22.06
N ALA A 86 -7.35 -2.77 22.37
CA ALA A 86 -7.71 -3.24 23.70
C ALA A 86 -6.87 -4.46 24.11
N ALA A 87 -6.74 -5.45 23.21
CA ALA A 87 -5.93 -6.64 23.46
C ALA A 87 -4.45 -6.30 23.73
N PHE A 88 -3.87 -5.37 22.96
CA PHE A 88 -2.51 -4.90 23.18
C PHE A 88 -2.34 -4.20 24.53
N THR A 89 -3.32 -3.38 24.93
CA THR A 89 -3.32 -2.72 26.24
C THR A 89 -3.38 -3.74 27.37
N MET A 90 -4.30 -4.71 27.29
CA MET A 90 -4.42 -5.79 28.27
C MET A 90 -3.15 -6.64 28.36
N LEU A 91 -2.53 -6.96 27.21
CA LEU A 91 -1.27 -7.70 27.16
C LEU A 91 -0.15 -6.93 27.87
N LYS A 92 -0.07 -5.61 27.68
CA LYS A 92 0.91 -4.75 28.33
C LYS A 92 0.74 -4.74 29.84
N GLU A 93 -0.49 -4.63 30.33
CA GLU A 93 -0.79 -4.68 31.77
C GLU A 93 -0.45 -6.04 32.39
N GLN A 94 -0.81 -7.13 31.72
CA GLN A 94 -0.44 -8.49 32.16
C GLN A 94 1.07 -8.69 32.18
N LEU A 95 1.78 -8.18 31.18
CA LEU A 95 3.24 -8.24 31.13
C LEU A 95 3.86 -7.52 32.33
N ILE A 96 3.37 -6.33 32.67
CA ILE A 96 3.83 -5.57 33.85
C ILE A 96 3.58 -6.38 35.13
N ASN A 97 2.38 -6.93 35.30
CA ASN A 97 2.05 -7.74 36.48
C ASN A 97 2.97 -8.97 36.63
N VAL A 98 3.35 -9.61 35.52
CA VAL A 98 4.29 -10.75 35.54
C VAL A 98 5.70 -10.28 35.87
N LEU A 99 6.15 -9.16 35.31
CA LEU A 99 7.46 -8.57 35.60
C LEU A 99 7.61 -8.21 37.08
N ASP A 100 6.53 -7.71 37.71
CA ASP A 100 6.51 -7.37 39.13
C ASP A 100 6.68 -8.60 40.07
N THR A 101 6.49 -9.82 39.55
CA THR A 101 6.76 -11.06 40.32
C THR A 101 8.23 -11.46 40.33
N LEU A 102 9.06 -10.86 39.48
CA LEU A 102 10.48 -11.16 39.37
C LEU A 102 11.29 -10.35 40.39
N THR A 103 12.55 -10.75 40.58
CA THR A 103 13.46 -9.92 41.37
C THR A 103 13.76 -8.62 40.63
N PRO A 104 14.07 -7.50 41.34
CA PRO A 104 14.38 -6.22 40.70
C PRO A 104 15.53 -6.29 39.68
N ARG A 105 16.42 -7.28 39.82
CA ARG A 105 17.51 -7.52 38.88
C ARG A 105 17.03 -8.21 37.60
N GLU A 106 16.18 -9.22 37.71
CA GLU A 106 15.63 -9.97 36.57
C GLU A 106 14.68 -9.11 35.75
N GLU A 107 13.79 -8.36 36.41
CA GLU A 107 12.90 -7.40 35.75
C GLU A 107 13.70 -6.38 34.92
N LYS A 108 14.72 -5.77 35.54
CA LYS A 108 15.57 -4.76 34.88
C LYS A 108 16.29 -5.35 33.66
N VAL A 109 16.77 -6.58 33.75
CA VAL A 109 17.40 -7.27 32.62
C VAL A 109 16.41 -7.45 31.48
N LEU A 110 15.17 -7.88 31.76
CA LEU A 110 14.14 -8.07 30.73
C LEU A 110 13.68 -6.76 30.08
N ARG A 111 13.43 -5.73 30.88
CA ARG A 111 13.05 -4.39 30.37
C ARG A 111 14.09 -3.83 29.42
N LEU A 112 15.37 -3.92 29.79
CA LEU A 112 16.49 -3.45 28.96
C LEU A 112 16.72 -4.34 27.73
N ARG A 113 16.59 -5.67 27.87
CA ARG A 113 16.83 -6.62 26.77
C ARG A 113 15.80 -6.44 25.65
N PHE A 114 14.54 -6.25 26.02
CA PHE A 114 13.43 -6.16 25.07
C PHE A 114 12.98 -4.72 24.77
N GLY A 115 13.61 -3.71 25.40
CA GLY A 115 13.29 -2.30 25.16
C GLY A 115 11.86 -1.95 25.56
N LEU A 116 11.37 -2.49 26.68
CA LEU A 116 9.96 -2.36 27.08
C LEU A 116 9.57 -0.91 27.45
N ASP A 117 10.55 -0.07 27.79
CA ASP A 117 10.32 1.33 28.19
C ASP A 117 10.73 2.33 27.10
N ASP A 118 11.82 2.09 26.36
CA ASP A 118 12.41 3.02 25.39
C ASP A 118 12.36 2.52 23.92
N GLY A 119 11.77 1.34 23.69
CA GLY A 119 11.66 0.71 22.37
C GLY A 119 12.98 0.19 21.80
N ARG A 120 14.08 0.24 22.57
CA ARG A 120 15.41 -0.16 22.11
C ARG A 120 15.86 -1.44 22.80
N ALA A 121 15.76 -2.55 22.08
CA ALA A 121 16.31 -3.83 22.54
C ALA A 121 17.84 -3.76 22.65
N ARG A 122 18.38 -4.08 23.83
CA ARG A 122 19.83 -4.15 24.07
C ARG A 122 20.35 -5.58 23.93
N THR A 123 21.63 -5.75 23.67
CA THR A 123 22.26 -7.09 23.66
C THR A 123 22.59 -7.55 25.09
N LEU A 124 22.90 -8.85 25.27
CA LEU A 124 23.29 -9.37 26.60
C LEU A 124 24.54 -8.68 27.15
N GLU A 125 25.49 -8.32 26.28
CA GLU A 125 26.70 -7.57 26.67
C GLU A 125 26.38 -6.15 27.13
N GLU A 126 25.41 -5.49 26.49
CA GLU A 126 24.98 -4.13 26.84
C GLU A 126 24.14 -4.08 28.11
N VAL A 127 23.39 -5.14 28.42
CA VAL A 127 22.62 -5.25 29.67
C VAL A 127 23.52 -5.60 30.86
N GLY A 128 24.67 -6.24 30.62
CA GLY A 128 25.61 -6.67 31.65
C GLY A 128 26.63 -5.61 32.11
N LYS A 129 26.73 -4.47 31.42
CA LYS A 129 27.53 -3.31 31.82
C LYS A 129 26.81 -2.45 32.85
#